data_AF-A0A847VF51-F1
#
_entry.id   AF-A0A847VF51-F1
#
_cell.length_a   1.000
_cell.length_b   1.000
_cell.length_c   1.000
_cell.angle_alpha   90.00
_cell.angle_beta   90.00
_cell.angle_gamma   90.00
#
_symmetry.space_group_name_H-M   'P 1'
#
loop_
_entity.id
_entity.type
_entity.pdbx_description
1 polymer ?
#
loop_
_entity_poly.entity_id
_entity_poly.type
_entity_poly.pdbx_seq_one_letter_code
_entity_poly.pdbx_strand_id
1 'polypeptide(L)'
;ASAAGAAAAWQDDAPRLLNGALARQQRGSWSTTTANLWGALALEKFAARFEREPVAGRSVLRVQAGAERSERSVDWARSPQGERFTLPLPAAGVRLQAGHEGSGRPWLALQTLAAVPLHAPLAAGYRLARSVSAVERKRPDAWSRGDLMRVRLEIEAQGDFSWVVLSDPLPAGAAVLGSGLGRDSALATRGERRDGSAWPTYEERAADAWRAYYAWLPRGRHVIEYTLRLNASGRFGLPPARVEAMYAPENFGELPLAALEVLP
;
A
#
# COMPACT_ATOMS: atom_id res chain seq x y z
N ALA A 1 -19.26 -5.36 48.72
CA ALA A 1 -19.44 -6.49 47.79
C ALA A 1 -18.77 -6.13 46.47
N SER A 2 -18.08 -7.10 45.87
CA SER A 2 -17.03 -6.95 44.85
C SER A 2 -17.49 -6.36 43.51
N ALA A 3 -16.80 -5.30 43.06
CA ALA A 3 -16.71 -4.93 41.65
C ALA A 3 -15.32 -5.30 41.09
N ALA A 4 -14.85 -6.49 41.44
CA ALA A 4 -13.65 -7.08 40.88
C ALA A 4 -14.05 -7.99 39.72
N GLY A 5 -13.47 -7.78 38.54
CA GLY A 5 -13.22 -8.89 37.62
C GLY A 5 -14.01 -8.94 36.33
N ALA A 6 -14.08 -7.84 35.58
CA ALA A 6 -13.89 -7.94 34.15
C ALA A 6 -12.55 -7.26 33.86
N ALA A 7 -11.46 -8.02 33.84
CA ALA A 7 -10.23 -7.56 33.21
C ALA A 7 -10.62 -7.15 31.78
N ALA A 8 -10.65 -5.85 31.52
CA ALA A 8 -11.20 -5.32 30.29
C ALA A 8 -10.39 -5.88 29.12
N ALA A 9 -11.08 -6.46 28.13
CA ALA A 9 -10.49 -7.26 27.05
C ALA A 9 -9.31 -6.61 26.29
N TRP A 10 -9.14 -5.29 26.41
CA TRP A 10 -8.02 -4.55 25.84
C TRP A 10 -6.65 -4.87 26.46
N GLN A 11 -6.59 -5.44 27.67
CA GLN A 11 -5.33 -5.68 28.36
C GLN A 11 -4.41 -6.64 27.60
N ASP A 12 -4.99 -7.64 26.93
CA ASP A 12 -4.26 -8.58 26.08
C ASP A 12 -3.76 -7.91 24.78
N ASP A 13 -4.42 -6.83 24.35
CA ASP A 13 -4.01 -6.01 23.21
C ASP A 13 -3.02 -4.90 23.58
N ALA A 14 -2.65 -4.74 24.86
CA ALA A 14 -1.73 -3.69 25.30
C ALA A 14 -0.42 -3.59 24.47
N PRO A 15 0.24 -4.70 24.05
CA PRO A 15 1.42 -4.62 23.17
C PRO A 15 1.10 -4.06 21.78
N ARG A 16 -0.06 -4.40 21.23
CA ARG A 16 -0.52 -3.88 19.93
C ARG A 16 -0.85 -2.39 20.02
N LEU A 17 -1.51 -1.97 21.10
CA LEU A 17 -1.79 -0.57 21.39
C LEU A 17 -0.49 0.24 21.53
N LEU A 18 0.53 -0.32 22.20
CA LEU A 18 1.84 0.32 22.30
C LEU A 18 2.50 0.49 20.93
N ASN A 19 2.52 -0.56 20.10
CA ASN A 19 3.05 -0.48 18.74
C ASN A 19 2.33 0.60 17.91
N GLY A 20 1.00 0.67 18.00
CA GLY A 20 0.21 1.70 17.34
C GLY A 20 0.55 3.12 17.85
N ALA A 21 0.76 3.28 19.16
CA ALA A 21 1.16 4.55 19.75
C ALA A 21 2.57 4.98 19.29
N LEU A 22 3.54 4.06 19.27
CA LEU A 22 4.90 4.29 18.79
C LEU A 22 4.92 4.64 17.30
N ALA A 23 4.13 3.96 16.47
CA ALA A 23 4.01 4.25 15.04
C ALA A 23 3.50 5.67 14.73
N ARG A 24 2.83 6.32 15.69
CA ARG A 24 2.36 7.72 15.58
C ARG A 24 3.42 8.74 15.95
N GLN A 25 4.59 8.33 16.44
CA GLN A 25 5.69 9.26 16.67
C GLN A 25 6.21 9.81 15.35
N GLN A 26 6.51 11.10 15.33
CA GLN A 26 7.23 11.75 14.24
C GLN A 26 8.57 12.23 14.77
N ARG A 27 9.66 11.78 14.15
CA ARG A 27 11.04 12.12 14.57
C ARG A 27 11.30 11.81 16.06
N GLY A 28 10.73 10.72 16.57
CA GLY A 28 10.91 10.27 17.96
C GLY A 28 10.07 11.00 19.01
N SER A 29 9.06 11.78 18.61
CA SER A 29 8.18 12.50 19.55
C SER A 29 6.71 12.46 19.11
N TRP A 30 5.81 12.68 20.06
CA TRP A 30 4.41 13.00 19.78
C TRP A 30 4.20 14.52 19.76
N SER A 31 3.12 14.96 19.10
CA SER A 31 2.95 16.36 18.68
C SER A 31 2.79 17.39 19.80
N THR A 32 2.55 16.98 21.06
CA THR A 32 2.34 17.92 22.19
C THR A 32 3.16 17.52 23.40
N THR A 33 3.50 18.49 24.26
CA THR A 33 4.20 18.26 25.54
C THR A 33 3.43 17.29 26.44
N THR A 34 2.11 17.44 26.53
CA THR A 34 1.24 16.53 27.27
C THR A 34 1.24 15.13 26.67
N ALA A 35 1.21 14.98 25.34
CA ALA A 35 1.31 13.67 24.69
C ALA A 35 2.66 13.01 24.94
N ASN A 36 3.75 13.77 24.95
CA ASN A 36 5.08 13.26 25.28
C ASN A 36 5.17 12.81 26.75
N LEU A 37 4.62 13.58 27.69
CA LEU A 37 4.54 13.18 29.11
C LEU A 37 3.77 11.87 29.28
N TRP A 38 2.56 11.77 28.70
CA TRP A 38 1.75 10.56 28.80
C TRP A 38 2.37 9.37 28.07
N GLY A 39 2.99 9.60 26.91
CA GLY A 39 3.70 8.56 26.17
C GLY A 39 4.88 8.00 26.96
N ALA A 40 5.67 8.86 27.60
CA ALA A 40 6.78 8.45 28.47
C ALA A 40 6.28 7.63 29.68
N LEU A 41 5.25 8.11 30.39
CA LEU A 41 4.66 7.37 31.51
C LEU A 41 4.06 6.02 31.08
N ALA A 42 3.41 5.98 29.91
CA ALA A 42 2.83 4.75 29.38
C ALA A 42 3.92 3.72 29.04
N LEU A 43 5.02 4.16 28.41
CA LEU A 43 6.19 3.32 28.13
C LEU A 43 6.83 2.80 29.41
N GLU A 44 7.03 3.66 30.41
CA GLU A 44 7.59 3.26 31.71
C GLU A 44 6.71 2.19 32.38
N LYS A 45 5.40 2.42 32.45
CA LYS A 45 4.47 1.45 33.04
C LYS A 45 4.38 0.15 32.25
N PHE A 46 4.49 0.23 30.92
CA PHE A 46 4.51 -0.95 30.06
C PHE A 46 5.78 -1.76 30.30
N ALA A 47 6.96 -1.14 30.27
CA ALA A 47 8.24 -1.80 30.55
C ALA A 47 8.22 -2.42 31.95
N ALA A 48 7.76 -1.65 32.94
CA ALA A 48 7.58 -2.12 34.30
C ALA A 48 6.48 -3.19 34.45
N ARG A 49 5.73 -3.59 33.43
CA ARG A 49 4.72 -4.67 33.51
C ARG A 49 5.07 -5.88 32.65
N PHE A 50 5.70 -5.66 31.50
CA PHE A 50 5.95 -6.68 30.49
C PHE A 50 7.45 -6.98 30.27
N GLU A 51 8.35 -6.06 30.65
CA GLU A 51 9.80 -6.13 30.36
C GLU A 51 10.66 -6.00 31.63
N ARG A 52 10.12 -6.41 32.79
CA ARG A 52 10.80 -6.30 34.09
C ARG A 52 12.11 -7.08 34.16
N GLU A 53 12.11 -8.28 33.58
CA GLU A 53 13.25 -9.19 33.62
C GLU A 53 14.01 -9.11 32.30
N PRO A 54 15.33 -8.85 32.33
CA PRO A 54 16.16 -8.93 31.13
C PRO A 54 16.04 -10.30 30.47
N VAL A 55 15.95 -10.29 29.14
CA VAL A 55 15.92 -11.52 28.36
C VAL A 55 17.31 -12.15 28.37
N ALA A 56 17.39 -13.41 28.79
CA ALA A 56 18.63 -14.19 28.78
C ALA A 56 18.37 -15.62 28.30
N GLY A 57 19.42 -16.41 28.12
CA GLY A 57 19.31 -17.79 27.67
C GLY A 57 19.13 -17.90 26.16
N ARG A 58 18.28 -18.83 25.71
CA ARG A 58 18.17 -19.20 24.29
C ARG A 58 16.72 -19.14 23.81
N SER A 59 16.48 -18.46 22.70
CA SER A 59 15.22 -18.56 21.95
C SER A 59 15.40 -19.47 20.76
N VAL A 60 14.43 -20.35 20.50
CA VAL A 60 14.45 -21.31 19.39
C VAL A 60 13.21 -21.11 18.53
N LEU A 61 13.41 -20.92 17.23
CA LEU A 61 12.38 -20.87 16.21
C LEU A 61 12.48 -22.12 15.33
N ARG A 62 11.46 -22.97 15.37
CA ARG A 62 11.33 -24.14 14.51
C ARG A 62 10.40 -23.80 13.35
N VAL A 63 10.88 -24.03 12.14
CA VAL A 63 10.21 -23.71 10.89
C VAL A 63 9.99 -25.01 10.14
N GLN A 64 8.74 -25.31 9.81
CA GLN A 64 8.38 -26.43 8.96
C GLN A 64 7.73 -25.93 7.68
N ALA A 65 8.35 -26.27 6.55
CA ALA A 65 7.97 -25.88 5.19
C ALA A 65 7.80 -27.17 4.36
N GLY A 66 6.58 -27.72 4.33
CA GLY A 66 6.35 -29.05 3.76
C GLY A 66 7.11 -30.15 4.52
N ALA A 67 7.99 -30.86 3.81
CA ALA A 67 8.86 -31.90 4.38
C ALA A 67 10.14 -31.33 5.03
N GLU A 68 10.53 -30.11 4.68
CA GLU A 68 11.73 -29.47 5.22
C GLU A 68 11.47 -28.94 6.62
N ARG A 69 12.41 -29.23 7.53
CA ARG A 69 12.42 -28.74 8.91
C ARG A 69 13.71 -28.01 9.14
N SER A 70 13.63 -26.77 9.59
CA SER A 70 14.80 -25.99 9.98
C SER A 70 14.60 -25.39 11.37
N GLU A 71 15.71 -25.24 12.08
CA GLU A 71 15.75 -24.62 13.39
C GLU A 71 16.68 -23.42 13.34
N ARG A 72 16.23 -22.31 13.94
CA ARG A 72 17.03 -21.11 14.19
C ARG A 72 17.05 -20.88 15.68
N SER A 73 18.19 -20.47 16.21
CA SER A 73 18.30 -20.17 17.64
C SER A 73 19.05 -18.88 17.87
N VAL A 74 18.56 -18.07 18.79
CA VAL A 74 19.18 -16.84 19.27
C VAL A 74 19.73 -17.11 20.66
N ASP A 75 21.03 -16.92 20.83
CA ASP A 75 21.69 -16.88 22.13
C ASP A 75 21.77 -15.42 22.58
N TRP A 76 20.99 -15.07 23.61
CA TRP A 76 20.87 -13.67 24.07
C TRP A 76 22.15 -13.12 24.70
N ALA A 77 23.09 -13.98 25.10
CA ALA A 77 24.41 -13.51 25.54
C ALA A 77 25.25 -12.99 24.37
N ARG A 78 25.07 -13.53 23.16
CA ARG A 78 25.79 -13.14 21.94
C ARG A 78 25.05 -12.06 21.16
N SER A 79 23.72 -12.11 21.17
CA SER A 79 22.82 -11.23 20.41
C SER A 79 21.80 -10.55 21.34
N PRO A 80 22.23 -9.62 22.22
CA PRO A 80 21.35 -9.02 23.24
C PRO A 80 20.22 -8.14 22.66
N GLN A 81 20.36 -7.69 21.41
CA GLN A 81 19.32 -6.94 20.68
C GLN A 81 18.36 -7.86 19.90
N GLY A 82 18.53 -9.18 19.98
CA GLY A 82 17.83 -10.15 19.17
C GLY A 82 18.41 -10.32 17.76
N GLU A 83 17.77 -11.16 16.96
CA GLU A 83 18.16 -11.43 15.57
C GLU A 83 16.95 -11.37 14.64
N ARG A 84 17.21 -11.09 13.35
CA ARG A 84 16.20 -11.10 12.30
C ARG A 84 16.49 -12.25 11.32
N PHE A 85 15.48 -13.06 11.06
CA PHE A 85 15.55 -14.13 10.08
C PHE A 85 14.59 -13.86 8.92
N THR A 86 15.08 -14.00 7.69
CA THR A 86 14.24 -14.06 6.50
C THR A 86 14.08 -15.52 6.10
N LEU A 87 12.85 -15.98 5.98
CA LEU A 87 12.50 -17.36 5.67
C LEU A 87 11.70 -17.40 4.37
N PRO A 88 11.91 -18.41 3.50
CA PRO A 88 11.06 -18.59 2.33
C PRO A 88 9.63 -18.96 2.75
N LEU A 89 8.64 -18.43 2.03
CA LEU A 89 7.23 -18.76 2.21
C LEU A 89 6.76 -19.67 1.05
N PRO A 90 6.90 -21.01 1.14
CA PRO A 90 6.36 -21.93 0.15
C PRO A 90 4.83 -21.82 0.05
N ALA A 91 4.30 -22.12 -1.14
CA ALA A 91 2.85 -22.10 -1.41
C ALA A 91 2.04 -23.06 -0.51
N ALA A 92 2.65 -24.15 -0.04
CA ALA A 92 2.04 -25.11 0.88
C ALA A 92 1.87 -24.58 2.32
N GLY A 93 2.32 -23.35 2.60
CA GLY A 93 2.31 -22.74 3.92
C GLY A 93 3.50 -23.13 4.79
N VAL A 94 3.68 -22.41 5.91
CA VAL A 94 4.75 -22.63 6.88
C VAL A 94 4.16 -22.74 8.27
N ARG A 95 4.60 -23.74 9.03
CA ARG A 95 4.34 -23.82 10.47
C ARG A 95 5.54 -23.28 11.22
N LEU A 96 5.30 -22.26 12.04
CA LEU A 96 6.29 -21.67 12.94
C LEU A 96 5.96 -22.08 14.38
N GLN A 97 6.97 -22.55 15.10
CA GLN A 97 6.89 -22.78 16.55
C GLN A 97 8.06 -22.06 17.20
N ALA A 98 7.76 -21.17 18.13
CA ALA A 98 8.77 -20.46 18.92
C ALA A 98 8.76 -20.99 20.35
N GLY A 99 9.95 -21.23 20.90
CA GLY A 99 10.18 -21.54 22.31
C GLY A 99 11.27 -20.65 22.87
N HIS A 100 11.21 -20.38 24.17
CA HIS A 100 12.23 -19.64 24.88
C HIS A 100 12.62 -20.41 26.14
N GLU A 101 13.92 -20.59 26.33
CA GLU A 101 14.53 -21.24 27.48
C GLU A 101 15.48 -20.24 28.15
N GLY A 102 15.00 -19.58 29.21
CA GLY A 102 15.74 -18.50 29.87
C GLY A 102 14.84 -17.60 30.71
N SER A 103 15.40 -16.48 31.18
CA SER A 103 14.66 -15.44 31.91
C SER A 103 14.07 -14.41 30.96
N GLY A 104 13.06 -13.67 31.43
CA GLY A 104 12.42 -12.63 30.64
C GLY A 104 11.46 -13.17 29.57
N ARG A 105 10.91 -12.26 28.77
CA ARG A 105 9.91 -12.56 27.73
C ARG A 105 10.29 -11.86 26.42
N PRO A 106 11.02 -12.52 25.51
CA PRO A 106 11.37 -11.90 24.24
C PRO A 106 10.16 -11.64 23.36
N TRP A 107 10.17 -10.51 22.67
CA TRP A 107 9.18 -10.20 21.64
C TRP A 107 9.53 -10.89 20.32
N LEU A 108 8.52 -11.50 19.70
CA LEU A 108 8.62 -12.05 18.35
C LEU A 108 7.71 -11.26 17.41
N ALA A 109 8.31 -10.56 16.45
CA ALA A 109 7.58 -9.92 15.36
C ALA A 109 7.63 -10.83 14.11
N LEU A 110 6.45 -11.13 13.55
CA LEU A 110 6.31 -11.87 12.30
C LEU A 110 5.76 -10.94 11.22
N GLN A 111 6.49 -10.84 10.11
CA GLN A 111 6.05 -10.14 8.91
C GLN A 111 6.06 -11.11 7.73
N THR A 112 4.94 -11.18 7.01
CA THR A 112 4.84 -11.96 5.77
C THR A 112 4.89 -11.00 4.59
N LEU A 113 5.81 -11.26 3.65
CA LEU A 113 5.94 -10.52 2.40
C LEU A 113 5.66 -11.50 1.25
N ALA A 114 4.64 -11.22 0.46
CA ALA A 114 4.27 -12.03 -0.69
C ALA A 114 3.88 -11.13 -1.86
N ALA A 115 4.37 -11.46 -3.06
CA ALA A 115 3.86 -10.88 -4.30
C ALA A 115 2.58 -11.62 -4.67
N VAL A 116 1.44 -11.11 -4.21
CA VAL A 116 0.13 -11.69 -4.54
C VAL A 116 -0.36 -11.03 -5.83
N PRO A 117 -0.48 -11.77 -6.94
CA PRO A 117 -1.02 -11.21 -8.16
C PRO A 117 -2.49 -10.83 -7.94
N LEU A 118 -2.84 -9.59 -8.28
CA LEU A 118 -4.21 -9.12 -8.22
C LEU A 118 -4.97 -9.67 -9.44
N HIS A 119 -5.89 -10.61 -9.22
CA HIS A 119 -6.68 -11.23 -10.31
C HIS A 119 -8.06 -10.62 -10.49
N ALA A 120 -8.56 -9.90 -9.49
CA ALA A 120 -9.86 -9.24 -9.51
C ALA A 120 -9.75 -7.86 -8.84
N PRO A 121 -10.65 -6.91 -9.17
CA PRO A 121 -10.67 -5.61 -8.50
C PRO A 121 -10.79 -5.78 -6.97
N LEU A 122 -10.01 -5.00 -6.23
CA LEU A 122 -10.06 -4.94 -4.77
C LEU A 122 -10.57 -3.57 -4.35
N ALA A 123 -11.55 -3.54 -3.45
CA ALA A 123 -12.22 -2.31 -3.04
C ALA A 123 -12.28 -2.22 -1.51
N ALA A 124 -11.65 -1.18 -0.95
CA ALA A 124 -11.68 -0.81 0.45
C ALA A 124 -11.90 0.70 0.54
N GLY A 125 -13.16 1.17 0.55
CA GLY A 125 -13.45 2.62 0.53
C GLY A 125 -13.48 3.25 -0.87
N TYR A 126 -12.84 2.65 -1.88
CA TYR A 126 -12.98 3.05 -3.29
C TYR A 126 -13.23 1.85 -4.20
N ARG A 127 -13.96 2.08 -5.29
CA ARG A 127 -13.95 1.21 -6.49
C ARG A 127 -13.38 1.99 -7.66
N LEU A 128 -12.61 1.31 -8.49
CA LEU A 128 -11.97 1.89 -9.66
C LEU A 128 -12.38 1.11 -10.92
N ALA A 129 -12.80 1.83 -11.96
CA ALA A 129 -13.00 1.28 -13.29
C ALA A 129 -12.14 2.04 -14.31
N ARG A 130 -11.66 1.33 -15.32
CA ARG A 130 -10.82 1.89 -16.39
C ARG A 130 -11.34 1.43 -17.73
N SER A 131 -11.53 2.37 -18.65
CA SER A 131 -11.83 2.07 -20.05
C SER A 131 -10.89 2.84 -20.97
N VAL A 132 -10.69 2.30 -22.17
CA VAL A 132 -9.81 2.90 -23.18
C VAL A 132 -10.56 3.06 -24.49
N SER A 133 -10.32 4.16 -25.20
CA SER A 133 -10.86 4.41 -26.52
C SER A 133 -9.80 5.02 -27.44
N ALA A 134 -9.96 4.82 -28.74
CA ALA A 134 -9.08 5.40 -29.75
C ALA A 134 -9.45 6.85 -30.03
N VAL A 135 -8.50 7.75 -29.88
CA VAL A 135 -8.58 9.12 -30.43
C VAL A 135 -8.09 9.09 -31.87
N GLU A 136 -6.99 8.38 -32.11
CA GLU A 136 -6.41 8.14 -33.43
C GLU A 136 -5.83 6.73 -33.42
N ARG A 137 -6.17 5.94 -34.44
CA ARG A 137 -5.65 4.58 -34.58
C ARG A 137 -5.38 4.27 -36.04
N LYS A 138 -4.16 3.83 -36.36
CA LYS A 138 -3.76 3.48 -37.72
C LYS A 138 -4.38 2.16 -38.19
N ARG A 139 -4.63 1.23 -37.27
CA ARG A 139 -5.24 -0.08 -37.54
C ARG A 139 -6.55 -0.18 -36.76
N PRO A 140 -7.66 -0.69 -37.32
CA PRO A 140 -8.93 -0.75 -36.59
C PRO A 140 -8.85 -1.64 -35.33
N ASP A 141 -8.23 -2.81 -35.46
CA ASP A 141 -8.32 -3.88 -34.48
C ASP A 141 -7.10 -4.00 -33.54
N ALA A 142 -6.10 -3.13 -33.70
CA ALA A 142 -4.87 -3.20 -32.91
C ALA A 142 -4.28 -1.83 -32.63
N TRP A 143 -3.65 -1.69 -31.47
CA TRP A 143 -2.80 -0.54 -31.19
C TRP A 143 -1.48 -0.68 -31.93
N SER A 144 -1.00 0.42 -32.47
CA SER A 144 0.28 0.52 -33.14
C SER A 144 1.02 1.77 -32.68
N ARG A 145 2.34 1.75 -32.86
CA ARG A 145 3.18 2.89 -32.50
C ARG A 145 2.72 4.15 -33.24
N GLY A 146 2.54 5.22 -32.47
CA GLY A 146 2.05 6.53 -32.88
C GLY A 146 0.57 6.75 -32.59
N ASP A 147 -0.19 5.70 -32.28
CA ASP A 147 -1.63 5.83 -31.98
C ASP A 147 -1.88 6.64 -30.70
N LEU A 148 -3.04 7.29 -30.66
CA LEU A 148 -3.52 8.08 -29.54
C LEU A 148 -4.63 7.36 -28.80
N MET A 149 -4.40 7.08 -27.52
CA MET A 149 -5.32 6.39 -26.63
C MET A 149 -5.88 7.36 -25.60
N ARG A 150 -7.21 7.45 -25.51
CA ARG A 150 -7.94 8.10 -24.43
C ARG A 150 -8.17 7.07 -23.34
N VAL A 151 -7.68 7.35 -22.15
CA VAL A 151 -7.98 6.56 -20.95
C VAL A 151 -9.04 7.29 -20.15
N ARG A 152 -10.05 6.55 -19.70
CA ARG A 152 -11.10 7.03 -18.82
C ARG A 152 -11.05 6.25 -17.52
N LEU A 153 -10.93 6.95 -16.41
CA LEU A 153 -10.90 6.40 -15.06
C LEU A 153 -12.15 6.87 -14.31
N GLU A 154 -12.90 5.92 -13.77
CA GLU A 154 -14.08 6.18 -12.93
C GLU A 154 -13.77 5.72 -11.50
N ILE A 155 -13.84 6.65 -10.56
CA ILE A 155 -13.66 6.42 -9.13
C ILE A 155 -15.04 6.47 -8.48
N GLU A 156 -15.41 5.42 -7.75
CA GLU A 156 -16.56 5.44 -6.84
C GLU A 156 -16.03 5.50 -5.41
N ALA A 157 -16.11 6.67 -4.79
CA ALA A 157 -15.71 6.91 -3.41
C ALA A 157 -16.87 6.60 -2.46
N GLN A 158 -16.65 5.72 -1.48
CA GLN A 158 -17.66 5.31 -0.50
C GLN A 158 -17.80 6.31 0.67
N GLY A 159 -16.79 7.16 0.86
CA GLY A 159 -16.74 8.20 1.88
C GLY A 159 -15.98 9.42 1.38
N ASP A 160 -15.93 10.45 2.20
CA ASP A 160 -15.17 11.67 1.93
C ASP A 160 -13.77 11.56 2.51
N PHE A 161 -12.74 11.79 1.69
CA PHE A 161 -11.36 11.71 2.14
C PHE A 161 -10.52 12.87 1.60
N SER A 162 -9.58 13.32 2.43
CA SER A 162 -8.55 14.29 2.03
C SER A 162 -7.31 13.58 1.48
N TRP A 163 -6.60 14.26 0.56
CA TRP A 163 -5.32 13.80 0.00
C TRP A 163 -5.40 12.40 -0.59
N VAL A 164 -6.21 12.30 -1.64
CA VAL A 164 -6.41 11.07 -2.41
C VAL A 164 -5.53 11.11 -3.65
N VAL A 165 -4.83 10.03 -3.93
CA VAL A 165 -4.05 9.87 -5.16
C VAL A 165 -4.69 8.78 -6.01
N LEU A 166 -4.90 9.09 -7.29
CA LEU A 166 -5.21 8.13 -8.34
C LEU A 166 -3.93 7.93 -9.17
N SER A 167 -3.50 6.69 -9.34
CA SER A 167 -2.31 6.31 -10.11
C SER A 167 -2.69 5.28 -11.17
N ASP A 168 -2.51 5.63 -12.45
CA ASP A 168 -2.72 4.74 -13.59
C ASP A 168 -1.38 4.51 -14.31
N PRO A 169 -0.84 3.28 -14.33
CA PRO A 169 0.45 3.03 -14.94
C PRO A 169 0.41 3.15 -16.46
N LEU A 170 1.54 3.58 -17.02
CA LEU A 170 1.71 3.82 -18.44
C LEU A 170 2.59 2.72 -19.06
N PRO A 171 2.32 2.30 -20.31
CA PRO A 171 3.24 1.45 -21.04
C PRO A 171 4.55 2.22 -21.28
N ALA A 172 5.68 1.52 -21.15
CA ALA A 172 7.00 2.14 -21.28
C ALA A 172 7.14 2.88 -22.62
N GLY A 173 7.64 4.12 -22.57
CA GLY A 173 7.83 4.98 -23.74
C GLY A 173 6.59 5.75 -24.20
N ALA A 174 5.41 5.51 -23.62
CA ALA A 174 4.26 6.36 -23.89
C ALA A 174 4.44 7.78 -23.35
N ALA A 175 3.79 8.75 -23.99
CA ALA A 175 3.80 10.14 -23.57
C ALA A 175 2.37 10.62 -23.31
N VAL A 176 2.10 11.13 -22.11
CA VAL A 176 0.83 11.78 -21.78
C VAL A 176 0.78 13.15 -22.45
N LEU A 177 -0.31 13.43 -23.16
CA LEU A 177 -0.53 14.66 -23.89
C LEU A 177 -1.18 15.72 -22.99
N GLY A 178 -1.21 16.99 -23.45
CA GLY A 178 -1.89 18.08 -22.73
C GLY A 178 -1.02 18.86 -21.73
N SER A 179 0.32 18.74 -21.80
CA SER A 179 1.26 19.52 -20.98
C SER A 179 1.46 20.98 -21.42
N GLY A 180 0.71 21.45 -22.43
CA GLY A 180 0.77 22.85 -22.90
C GLY A 180 1.88 23.18 -23.90
N LEU A 181 2.74 22.22 -24.26
CA LEU A 181 3.86 22.42 -25.20
C LEU A 181 3.54 21.92 -26.61
N GLY A 182 2.57 22.56 -27.29
CA GLY A 182 2.36 22.37 -28.73
C GLY A 182 0.90 22.31 -29.15
N ARG A 183 0.61 22.84 -30.35
CA ARG A 183 -0.74 22.94 -30.94
C ARG A 183 -1.42 21.57 -31.15
N ASP A 184 -0.63 20.53 -31.46
CA ASP A 184 -1.12 19.16 -31.67
C ASP A 184 -1.66 18.51 -30.38
N SER A 185 -1.14 18.92 -29.22
CA SER A 185 -1.62 18.42 -27.93
C SER A 185 -3.06 18.84 -27.67
N ALA A 186 -3.44 20.06 -28.05
CA ALA A 186 -4.78 20.59 -27.79
C ALA A 186 -5.89 19.94 -28.65
N LEU A 187 -5.55 19.44 -29.84
CA LEU A 187 -6.47 18.66 -30.67
C LEU A 187 -6.64 17.24 -30.11
N ALA A 188 -5.53 16.61 -29.72
CA ALA A 188 -5.53 15.26 -29.18
C ALA A 188 -6.23 15.13 -27.82
N THR A 189 -6.21 16.17 -26.99
CA THR A 189 -6.92 16.20 -25.68
C THR A 189 -8.33 16.78 -25.78
N ARG A 190 -8.77 17.20 -26.98
CA ARG A 190 -10.12 17.74 -27.16
C ARG A 190 -11.15 16.68 -26.75
N GLY A 191 -12.12 17.11 -25.94
CA GLY A 191 -13.21 16.27 -25.45
C GLY A 191 -12.85 15.37 -24.28
N GLU A 192 -11.66 15.51 -23.67
CA GLU A 192 -11.39 14.89 -22.36
C GLU A 192 -12.46 15.33 -21.36
N ARG A 193 -13.13 14.37 -20.75
CA ARG A 193 -14.18 14.62 -19.77
C ARG A 193 -13.64 14.53 -18.36
N ARG A 194 -14.15 15.43 -17.53
CA ARG A 194 -14.02 15.41 -16.08
C ARG A 194 -15.42 15.61 -15.53
N ASP A 195 -15.87 14.70 -14.68
CA ASP A 195 -17.22 14.70 -14.11
C ASP A 195 -17.12 14.34 -12.63
N GLY A 196 -18.07 14.83 -11.83
CA GLY A 196 -18.02 14.79 -10.38
C GLY A 196 -17.80 16.16 -9.75
N SER A 197 -17.70 16.17 -8.43
CA SER A 197 -17.58 17.39 -7.61
C SER A 197 -16.15 17.70 -7.16
N ALA A 198 -15.16 16.93 -7.63
CA ALA A 198 -13.76 17.11 -7.28
C ALA A 198 -12.87 17.27 -8.52
N TRP A 199 -11.79 18.03 -8.33
CA TRP A 199 -10.80 18.30 -9.35
C TRP A 199 -9.41 18.00 -8.80
N PRO A 200 -8.50 17.43 -9.61
CA PRO A 200 -7.13 17.24 -9.18
C PRO A 200 -6.50 18.59 -8.82
N THR A 201 -5.90 18.64 -7.64
CA THR A 201 -5.03 19.73 -7.19
C THR A 201 -3.71 19.70 -7.97
N TYR A 202 -3.25 18.50 -8.34
CA TYR A 202 -2.04 18.32 -9.12
C TYR A 202 -2.14 17.08 -10.00
N GLU A 203 -1.56 17.14 -11.19
CA GLU A 203 -1.41 16.01 -12.10
C GLU A 203 0.06 15.80 -12.41
N GLU A 204 0.53 14.59 -12.14
CA GLU A 204 1.88 14.15 -12.42
C GLU A 204 1.88 13.27 -13.65
N ARG A 205 2.77 13.56 -14.60
CA ARG A 205 2.96 12.81 -15.84
C ARG A 205 4.33 12.16 -15.79
N ALA A 206 4.49 11.13 -14.97
CA ALA A 206 5.73 10.40 -14.85
C ALA A 206 5.92 9.42 -16.02
N ALA A 207 7.14 8.90 -16.18
CA ALA A 207 7.44 7.96 -17.27
C ALA A 207 6.77 6.58 -17.07
N ASP A 208 6.48 6.22 -15.82
CA ASP A 208 5.92 4.94 -15.38
C ASP A 208 4.40 5.00 -15.14
N ALA A 209 3.86 6.18 -14.80
CA ALA A 209 2.46 6.36 -14.45
C ALA A 209 1.98 7.79 -14.66
N TRP A 210 0.68 7.93 -14.92
CA TRP A 210 -0.06 9.17 -14.75
C TRP A 210 -0.72 9.18 -13.37
N ARG A 211 -0.58 10.28 -12.62
CA ARG A 211 -1.16 10.43 -11.29
C ARG A 211 -1.98 11.70 -11.17
N ALA A 212 -3.12 11.61 -10.51
CA ALA A 212 -3.95 12.76 -10.14
C ALA A 212 -4.11 12.80 -8.62
N TYR A 213 -3.76 13.94 -8.05
CA TYR A 213 -3.82 14.19 -6.60
C TYR A 213 -4.98 15.11 -6.30
N TYR A 214 -5.85 14.68 -5.38
CA TYR A 214 -7.01 15.43 -4.91
C TYR A 214 -6.77 15.82 -3.46
N ALA A 215 -6.71 17.12 -3.16
CA ALA A 215 -6.69 17.58 -1.76
C ALA A 215 -7.96 17.12 -1.01
N TRP A 216 -9.08 16.98 -1.72
CA TRP A 216 -10.34 16.46 -1.21
C TRP A 216 -11.09 15.72 -2.32
N LEU A 217 -11.51 14.48 -2.03
CA LEU A 217 -12.38 13.68 -2.90
C LEU A 217 -13.63 13.29 -2.08
N PRO A 218 -14.78 13.92 -2.36
CA PRO A 218 -16.01 13.62 -1.64
C PRO A 218 -16.59 12.27 -2.10
N ARG A 219 -17.49 11.72 -1.30
CA ARG A 219 -18.28 10.53 -1.64
C ARG A 219 -19.01 10.74 -2.97
N GLY A 220 -19.05 9.69 -3.78
CA GLY A 220 -19.77 9.68 -5.05
C GLY A 220 -18.91 9.19 -6.21
N ARG A 221 -19.41 9.41 -7.43
CA ARG A 221 -18.73 9.03 -8.65
C ARG A 221 -17.96 10.21 -9.24
N HIS A 222 -16.69 9.98 -9.52
CA HIS A 222 -15.79 10.93 -10.16
C HIS A 222 -15.17 10.30 -11.39
N VAL A 223 -15.01 11.09 -12.44
CA VAL A 223 -14.50 10.64 -13.72
C VAL A 223 -13.37 11.58 -14.12
N ILE A 224 -12.26 11.00 -14.56
CA ILE A 224 -11.18 11.75 -15.18
C ILE A 224 -10.66 11.02 -16.41
N GLU A 225 -10.45 11.79 -17.48
CA GLU A 225 -9.89 11.31 -18.73
C GLU A 225 -8.56 11.99 -19.00
N TYR A 226 -7.64 11.23 -19.61
CA TYR A 226 -6.40 11.75 -20.15
C TYR A 226 -6.02 11.00 -21.43
N THR A 227 -5.26 11.66 -22.29
CA THR A 227 -4.80 11.09 -23.56
C THR A 227 -3.32 10.81 -23.52
N LEU A 228 -2.90 9.67 -24.06
CA LEU A 228 -1.48 9.36 -24.27
C LEU A 228 -1.20 8.91 -25.71
N ARG A 229 0.03 9.13 -26.15
CA ARG A 229 0.59 8.62 -27.40
C ARG A 229 1.46 7.39 -27.11
N LEU A 230 1.27 6.32 -27.88
CA LEU A 230 2.07 5.10 -27.79
C LEU A 230 3.33 5.23 -28.66
N ASN A 231 4.51 5.47 -28.08
CA ASN A 231 5.73 5.67 -28.89
C ASN A 231 6.62 4.44 -29.05
N ALA A 232 6.36 3.36 -28.30
CA ALA A 232 7.09 2.11 -28.38
C ALA A 232 6.15 0.95 -28.74
N SER A 233 6.67 0.00 -29.51
CA SER A 233 6.01 -1.28 -29.80
C SER A 233 6.50 -2.37 -28.85
N GLY A 234 5.64 -3.35 -28.60
CA GLY A 234 5.92 -4.47 -27.69
C GLY A 234 4.70 -4.88 -26.87
N ARG A 235 4.92 -5.83 -25.95
CA ARG A 235 3.93 -6.26 -24.96
C ARG A 235 4.31 -5.71 -23.60
N PHE A 236 3.46 -4.83 -23.05
CA PHE A 236 3.71 -4.13 -21.80
C PHE A 236 2.88 -4.73 -20.67
N GLY A 237 3.54 -5.23 -19.63
CA GLY A 237 2.90 -5.56 -18.36
C GLY A 237 2.63 -4.27 -17.60
N LEU A 238 1.37 -4.06 -17.19
CA LEU A 238 0.97 -2.90 -16.41
C LEU A 238 0.66 -3.35 -14.97
N PRO A 239 1.24 -2.71 -13.94
CA PRO A 239 0.78 -2.87 -12.58
C PRO A 239 -0.73 -2.54 -12.45
N PRO A 240 -1.38 -2.90 -11.34
CA PRO A 240 -2.73 -2.44 -11.07
C PRO A 240 -2.82 -0.91 -11.06
N ALA A 241 -3.91 -0.36 -11.61
CA ALA A 241 -4.27 1.02 -11.33
C ALA A 241 -4.79 1.11 -9.88
N ARG A 242 -4.42 2.17 -9.16
CA ARG A 242 -4.72 2.29 -7.73
C ARG A 242 -5.25 3.69 -7.40
N VAL A 243 -6.25 3.74 -6.54
CA VAL A 243 -6.71 4.96 -5.86
C VAL A 243 -6.59 4.76 -4.36
N GLU A 244 -6.05 5.71 -3.62
CA GLU A 244 -5.90 5.60 -2.17
C GLU A 244 -5.90 6.94 -1.45
N ALA A 245 -6.37 6.95 -0.20
CA ALA A 245 -6.20 8.07 0.71
C ALA A 245 -4.82 8.01 1.38
N MET A 246 -3.96 8.99 1.12
CA MET A 246 -2.55 8.98 1.56
C MET A 246 -2.39 8.92 3.09
N TYR A 247 -3.35 9.49 3.84
CA TYR A 247 -3.34 9.54 5.31
C TYR A 247 -4.29 8.54 5.97
N ALA A 248 -4.98 7.72 5.17
CA ALA A 248 -5.83 6.63 5.65
C ALA A 248 -5.70 5.45 4.67
N PRO A 249 -4.50 4.84 4.56
CA PRO A 249 -4.14 3.90 3.49
C PRO A 249 -4.95 2.60 3.50
N GLU A 250 -5.70 2.32 4.57
CA GLU A 250 -6.73 1.28 4.61
C GLU A 250 -7.91 1.57 3.66
N ASN A 251 -8.06 2.82 3.21
CA ASN A 251 -9.02 3.25 2.21
C ASN A 251 -8.33 3.37 0.84
N PHE A 252 -8.50 2.33 0.01
CA PHE A 252 -7.96 2.22 -1.32
C PHE A 252 -8.86 1.41 -2.27
N GLY A 253 -8.58 1.49 -3.57
CA GLY A 253 -9.13 0.61 -4.58
C GLY A 253 -8.04 0.24 -5.57
N GLU A 254 -7.97 -1.02 -5.96
CA GLU A 254 -7.03 -1.51 -6.97
C GLU A 254 -7.78 -2.21 -8.10
N LEU A 255 -7.33 -1.95 -9.32
CA LEU A 255 -7.87 -2.53 -10.54
C LEU A 255 -6.73 -3.25 -11.29
N PRO A 256 -6.77 -4.58 -11.45
CA PRO A 256 -5.79 -5.28 -12.25
C PRO A 256 -5.92 -4.89 -13.73
N LEU A 257 -4.78 -4.67 -14.39
CA LEU A 257 -4.74 -4.28 -15.80
C LEU A 257 -4.22 -5.43 -16.65
N ALA A 258 -4.86 -5.65 -17.79
CA ALA A 258 -4.35 -6.57 -18.80
C ALA A 258 -3.07 -5.99 -19.44
N ALA A 259 -2.20 -6.88 -19.92
CA ALA A 259 -1.04 -6.46 -20.70
C ALA A 259 -1.49 -5.73 -21.98
N LEU A 260 -0.81 -4.65 -22.32
CA LEU A 260 -1.07 -3.88 -23.54
C LEU A 260 -0.12 -4.33 -24.64
N GLU A 261 -0.68 -4.69 -25.80
CA GLU A 261 0.10 -5.01 -26.99
C GLU A 261 0.07 -3.84 -27.97
N VAL A 262 1.25 -3.41 -28.42
CA VAL A 262 1.43 -2.31 -29.38
C VAL A 262 2.28 -2.81 -30.53
N LEU A 263 1.71 -2.80 -31.72
CA LEU A 263 2.38 -3.24 -32.95
C LEU A 263 3.33 -2.16 -33.49
N PRO A 264 4.34 -2.55 -34.30
CA PRO A 264 5.27 -1.61 -34.94
C PRO A 264 4.61 -0.54 -35.83
#